data_AF-A0A1U7CWW6-F1
#
_entry.id   AF-A0A1U7CWW6-F1
#
_cell.length_a   1.000
_cell.length_b   1.000
_cell.length_c   1.000
_cell.angle_alpha   90.00
_cell.angle_beta   90.00
_cell.angle_gamma   90.00
#
_symmetry.space_group_name_H-M   'P 1'
#
loop_
_entity.id
_entity.type
_entity.pdbx_description
1 polymer ?
#
loop_
_entity_poly.entity_id
_entity_poly.type
_entity_poly.pdbx_seq_one_letter_code
_entity_poly.pdbx_strand_id
1 'polypeptide(L)'
;MNIVFLASEGVPFAKTGGLADVAGALPRAVAALGHQTSLFLPCYRRVWDAKPDLVGTGLTLQIPVGSQVVEGHVYESRLPGSNVPVYLIDQPSYFDREGLYQHLGKDFGDNCERFVFFQRAVLEAVLALGLRPDVFHCNDWQTGLIPVYLKTLYRRYPELASAGTLLTIHNLAYQGLFWHWDMPITGLDWSLFHHRALEFHGHLSFMKAGLVFADKLSTVSPTYAREIQTPRQGAGLDGLLRERRGDLRGIVNGIDVQAWTPRHEPMLAAPYDLETVEHGKAVNKAWLQNRAGLPVRPDVPLFAQIGRLDPQKGWDLLAETADRFLEHDVQLIVLGTGHPKYHQLLEGLANRYPDKVWAYLGFSDELAHQIEAGADVFLMPSLFEPCGLNQLYSLAHGTVPVVHATGGLVDTVVDLNPETFADGRATGFVFNEPTASSLWATLNRVLSTWTDPPTWRQLVRRGMESDWSWSHSAREYVEIYDEIQQRLHPDASQSSVKAAAVA
;
A
#
# COMPACT_ATOMS: atom_id res chain seq x y z
N MET A 1 -16.56 -1.86 18.26
CA MET A 1 -15.40 -2.76 18.49
C MET A 1 -14.15 -1.94 18.76
N ASN A 2 -13.16 -2.54 19.43
CA ASN A 2 -11.80 -2.05 19.58
C ASN A 2 -10.87 -2.80 18.61
N ILE A 3 -10.33 -2.09 17.62
CA ILE A 3 -9.49 -2.63 16.55
C ILE A 3 -8.06 -2.14 16.74
N VAL A 4 -7.13 -3.07 16.93
CA VAL A 4 -5.71 -2.77 17.04
C VAL A 4 -5.05 -3.04 15.70
N PHE A 5 -4.66 -1.97 14.99
CA PHE A 5 -3.90 -2.05 13.76
C PHE A 5 -2.42 -2.19 14.07
N LEU A 6 -1.75 -3.08 13.33
CA LEU A 6 -0.32 -3.27 13.41
C LEU A 6 0.25 -3.18 12.01
N ALA A 7 1.25 -2.32 11.85
CA ALA A 7 1.99 -2.21 10.61
C ALA A 7 3.45 -1.89 10.93
N SER A 8 4.31 -2.11 9.95
CA SER A 8 5.71 -1.69 10.05
C SER A 8 5.95 -0.31 9.45
N GLU A 9 4.94 0.33 8.87
CA GLU A 9 5.02 1.69 8.36
C GLU A 9 3.64 2.37 8.43
N GLY A 10 3.62 3.70 8.46
CA GLY A 10 2.43 4.52 8.58
C GLY A 10 2.76 6.00 8.46
N VAL A 11 2.07 6.72 7.57
CA VAL A 11 2.24 8.17 7.39
C VAL A 11 1.66 8.92 8.61
N PRO A 12 2.35 9.95 9.14
CA PRO A 12 3.59 10.57 8.66
C PRO A 12 4.89 9.98 9.27
N PHE A 13 4.78 8.96 10.10
CA PHE A 13 5.87 8.46 10.95
C PHE A 13 6.97 7.72 10.16
N ALA A 14 6.59 6.83 9.25
CA ALA A 14 7.52 6.08 8.40
C ALA A 14 6.83 5.62 7.11
N LYS A 15 7.50 5.74 5.96
CA LYS A 15 6.97 5.36 4.65
C LYS A 15 8.02 4.75 3.75
N THR A 16 7.72 3.58 3.18
CA THR A 16 8.47 2.99 2.05
C THR A 16 7.58 2.59 0.89
N GLY A 17 6.31 2.25 1.13
CA GLY A 17 5.35 1.92 0.09
C GLY A 17 3.92 2.29 0.46
N GLY A 18 2.96 1.64 -0.23
CA GLY A 18 1.53 1.92 -0.06
C GLY A 18 0.96 1.46 1.28
N LEU A 19 1.62 0.50 1.97
CA LEU A 19 1.19 0.08 3.32
C LEU A 19 1.18 1.27 4.29
N ALA A 20 2.15 2.19 4.18
CA ALA A 20 2.20 3.37 5.02
C ALA A 20 0.98 4.29 4.81
N ASP A 21 0.51 4.42 3.57
CA ASP A 21 -0.68 5.20 3.23
C ASP A 21 -1.94 4.53 3.79
N VAL A 22 -2.05 3.20 3.68
CA VAL A 22 -3.16 2.44 4.29
C VAL A 22 -3.16 2.59 5.82
N ALA A 23 -2.03 2.36 6.49
CA ALA A 23 -1.93 2.45 7.94
C ALA A 23 -2.15 3.88 8.46
N GLY A 24 -1.83 4.91 7.68
CA GLY A 24 -2.10 6.31 8.03
C GLY A 24 -3.58 6.72 7.86
N ALA A 25 -4.38 5.98 7.09
CA ALA A 25 -5.73 6.40 6.72
C ALA A 25 -6.85 5.45 7.14
N LEU A 26 -6.69 4.14 6.94
CA LEU A 26 -7.72 3.15 7.26
C LEU A 26 -8.14 3.16 8.75
N PRO A 27 -7.24 3.28 9.75
CA PRO A 27 -7.65 3.38 11.14
C PRO A 27 -8.56 4.58 11.42
N ARG A 28 -8.28 5.74 10.79
CA ARG A 28 -9.14 6.94 10.90
C ARG A 28 -10.51 6.70 10.28
N ALA A 29 -10.56 6.06 9.12
CA ALA A 29 -11.81 5.76 8.44
C ALA A 29 -12.68 4.76 9.22
N VAL A 30 -12.07 3.73 9.81
CA VAL A 30 -12.77 2.78 10.68
C VAL A 30 -13.22 3.46 11.99
N ALA A 31 -12.42 4.37 12.55
CA ALA A 31 -12.83 5.16 13.71
C ALA A 31 -14.03 6.08 13.41
N ALA A 32 -14.07 6.66 12.22
CA ALA A 32 -15.20 7.48 11.76
C ALA A 32 -16.52 6.69 11.63
N LEU A 33 -16.44 5.37 11.49
CA LEU A 33 -17.60 4.46 11.53
C LEU A 33 -18.02 4.08 12.96
N GLY A 34 -17.42 4.67 14.00
CA GLY A 34 -17.81 4.50 15.40
C GLY A 34 -17.03 3.42 16.17
N HIS A 35 -15.94 2.91 15.60
CA HIS A 35 -15.08 1.94 16.26
C HIS A 35 -13.94 2.64 17.04
N GLN A 36 -13.47 2.01 18.10
CA GLN A 36 -12.23 2.43 18.75
C GLN A 36 -11.08 1.81 17.98
N THR A 37 -10.10 2.61 17.59
CA THR A 37 -8.95 2.13 16.83
C THR A 37 -7.66 2.60 17.47
N SER A 38 -6.61 1.79 17.41
CA SER A 38 -5.24 2.20 17.71
C SER A 38 -4.29 1.64 16.66
N LEU A 39 -3.16 2.32 16.45
CA LEU A 39 -2.14 1.89 15.50
C LEU A 39 -0.82 1.66 16.25
N PHE A 40 -0.21 0.49 16.06
CA PHE A 40 1.14 0.20 16.54
C PHE A 40 2.14 0.21 15.40
N LEU A 41 3.24 0.94 15.58
CA LEU A 41 4.35 1.05 14.63
C LEU A 41 5.70 0.91 15.37
N PRO A 42 6.77 0.45 14.71
CA PRO A 42 8.11 0.60 15.25
C PRO A 42 8.55 2.08 15.24
N CYS A 43 9.30 2.50 16.26
CA CYS A 43 9.84 3.86 16.36
C CYS A 43 11.16 3.97 15.56
N TYR A 44 11.05 4.11 14.24
CA TYR A 44 12.23 4.28 13.37
C TYR A 44 12.92 5.64 13.57
N ARG A 45 14.20 5.76 13.14
CA ARG A 45 14.92 7.04 13.08
C ARG A 45 14.07 8.18 12.51
N ARG A 46 13.38 7.91 11.39
CA ARG A 46 12.54 8.89 10.68
C ARG A 46 11.36 9.41 11.49
N VAL A 47 10.90 8.68 12.49
CA VAL A 47 9.84 9.16 13.40
C VAL A 47 10.32 10.39 14.15
N TRP A 48 11.56 10.36 14.63
CA TRP A 48 12.19 11.49 15.31
C TRP A 48 12.43 12.66 14.35
N ASP A 49 12.79 12.38 13.10
CA ASP A 49 12.98 13.40 12.06
C ASP A 49 11.69 14.11 11.68
N ALA A 50 10.56 13.37 11.66
CA ALA A 50 9.23 13.89 11.40
C ALA A 50 8.70 14.81 12.52
N LYS A 51 9.33 14.77 13.71
CA LYS A 51 8.98 15.56 14.91
C LYS A 51 7.47 15.60 15.20
N PRO A 52 6.80 14.44 15.27
CA PRO A 52 5.39 14.41 15.68
C PRO A 52 5.26 14.84 17.15
N ASP A 53 4.05 15.22 17.55
CA ASP A 53 3.71 15.36 18.97
C ASP A 53 3.82 13.98 19.62
N LEU A 54 4.97 13.75 20.27
CA LEU A 54 5.34 12.46 20.85
C LEU A 54 5.42 12.58 22.37
N VAL A 55 4.67 11.74 23.07
CA VAL A 55 4.63 11.70 24.53
C VAL A 55 5.11 10.34 25.01
N GLY A 56 6.08 10.32 25.92
CA GLY A 56 6.49 9.07 26.57
C GLY A 56 5.38 8.56 27.47
N THR A 57 4.97 7.30 27.30
CA THR A 57 3.94 6.69 28.16
C THR A 57 4.47 6.33 29.54
N GLY A 58 5.80 6.32 29.72
CA GLY A 58 6.48 5.81 30.91
C GLY A 58 6.54 4.29 31.00
N LEU A 59 6.02 3.57 29.98
CA LEU A 59 6.08 2.13 29.93
C LEU A 59 7.44 1.64 29.43
N THR A 60 8.05 0.76 30.22
CA THR A 60 9.21 -0.04 29.86
C THR A 60 8.80 -1.50 29.84
N LEU A 61 8.93 -2.14 28.68
CA LEU A 61 8.53 -3.52 28.42
C LEU A 61 9.76 -4.43 28.44
N GLN A 62 9.57 -5.66 28.92
CA GLN A 62 10.61 -6.69 28.97
C GLN A 62 10.23 -7.82 28.02
N ILE A 63 10.87 -7.86 26.85
CA ILE A 63 10.43 -8.69 25.73
C ILE A 63 11.38 -9.88 25.54
N PRO A 64 10.92 -11.13 25.72
CA PRO A 64 11.78 -12.27 25.47
C PRO A 64 12.01 -12.44 23.95
N VAL A 65 13.27 -12.48 23.54
CA VAL A 65 13.72 -12.67 22.16
C VAL A 65 14.84 -13.70 22.18
N GLY A 66 14.55 -14.92 21.70
CA GLY A 66 15.44 -16.06 21.89
C GLY A 66 15.72 -16.34 23.36
N SER A 67 17.01 -16.41 23.71
CA SER A 67 17.47 -16.59 25.09
C SER A 67 17.65 -15.28 25.86
N GLN A 68 17.37 -14.13 25.23
CA GLN A 68 17.56 -12.81 25.83
C GLN A 68 16.21 -12.19 26.20
N VAL A 69 16.24 -11.26 27.13
CA VAL A 69 15.14 -10.34 27.40
C VAL A 69 15.62 -8.97 26.97
N VAL A 70 14.91 -8.39 25.99
CA VAL A 70 15.24 -7.11 25.39
C VAL A 70 14.27 -6.07 25.93
N GLU A 71 14.82 -4.95 26.40
CA GLU A 71 14.03 -3.83 26.87
C GLU A 71 13.51 -3.00 25.70
N GLY A 72 12.25 -2.60 25.77
CA GLY A 72 11.60 -1.67 24.83
C GLY A 72 10.79 -0.60 25.54
N HIS A 73 10.61 0.55 24.89
CA HIS A 73 9.79 1.64 25.41
C HIS A 73 8.59 1.91 24.52
N VAL A 74 7.54 2.49 25.09
CA VAL A 74 6.34 2.88 24.33
C VAL A 74 6.18 4.39 24.37
N TYR A 75 6.12 4.99 23.18
CA TYR A 75 5.69 6.38 23.01
C TYR A 75 4.29 6.42 22.41
N GLU A 76 3.55 7.49 22.72
CA GLU A 76 2.23 7.76 22.17
C GLU A 76 2.28 9.02 21.31
N SER A 77 1.60 8.95 20.16
CA SER A 77 1.27 10.07 19.30
C SER A 77 -0.16 9.90 18.77
N ARG A 78 -0.56 10.69 17.77
CA ARG A 78 -1.88 10.60 17.13
C ARG A 78 -1.77 10.66 15.62
N LEU A 79 -2.67 9.96 14.93
CA LEU A 79 -2.78 10.12 13.48
C LEU A 79 -3.28 11.55 13.17
N PRO A 80 -2.61 12.30 12.26
CA PRO A 80 -2.99 13.67 11.92
C PRO A 80 -4.47 13.79 11.56
N GLY A 81 -5.12 14.85 12.04
CA GLY A 81 -6.55 15.10 11.78
C GLY A 81 -7.50 14.12 12.49
N SER A 82 -7.04 13.38 13.50
CA SER A 82 -7.89 12.44 14.24
C SER A 82 -7.46 12.27 15.71
N ASN A 83 -8.31 11.61 16.50
CA ASN A 83 -7.99 11.20 17.86
C ASN A 83 -7.46 9.76 17.94
N VAL A 84 -7.14 9.11 16.82
CA VAL A 84 -6.63 7.74 16.81
C VAL A 84 -5.22 7.71 17.42
N PRO A 85 -5.01 7.03 18.56
CA PRO A 85 -3.69 6.92 19.17
C PRO A 85 -2.77 6.06 18.30
N VAL A 86 -1.50 6.49 18.24
CA VAL A 86 -0.41 5.77 17.60
C VAL A 86 0.60 5.43 18.68
N TYR A 87 0.82 4.14 18.91
CA TYR A 87 1.80 3.63 19.85
C TYR A 87 3.07 3.23 19.11
N LEU A 88 4.16 3.88 19.43
CA LEU A 88 5.46 3.71 18.81
C LEU A 88 6.34 2.85 19.73
N ILE A 89 6.68 1.65 19.25
CA ILE A 89 7.54 0.71 19.96
C ILE A 89 8.99 1.08 19.68
N ASP A 90 9.66 1.60 20.71
CA ASP A 90 11.04 2.06 20.61
C ASP A 90 12.03 1.02 21.12
N GLN A 91 13.04 0.80 20.27
CA GLN A 91 14.24 0.04 20.57
C GLN A 91 15.31 0.53 19.59
N PRO A 92 16.19 1.47 19.99
CA PRO A 92 17.16 2.11 19.10
C PRO A 92 18.08 1.14 18.36
N SER A 93 18.58 0.07 19.01
CA SER A 93 19.43 -0.94 18.37
C SER A 93 18.74 -1.66 17.20
N TYR A 94 17.40 -1.75 17.22
CA TYR A 94 16.61 -2.33 16.13
C TYR A 94 16.09 -1.28 15.14
N PHE A 95 15.65 -0.11 15.57
CA PHE A 95 14.87 0.81 14.73
C PHE A 95 15.55 2.14 14.41
N ASP A 96 16.61 2.53 15.14
CA ASP A 96 17.40 3.72 14.83
C ASP A 96 18.38 3.46 13.66
N ARG A 97 17.83 3.30 12.46
CA ARG A 97 18.55 2.99 11.22
C ARG A 97 18.06 3.86 10.06
N GLU A 98 18.88 3.96 9.01
CA GLU A 98 18.54 4.76 7.81
C GLU A 98 17.35 4.19 7.01
N GLY A 99 17.17 2.86 7.05
CA GLY A 99 16.10 2.16 6.35
C GLY A 99 15.27 1.32 7.31
N LEU A 100 14.05 0.97 6.89
CA LEU A 100 13.12 0.18 7.69
C LEU A 100 13.52 -1.30 7.70
N TYR A 101 13.60 -1.92 6.51
CA TYR A 101 13.90 -3.36 6.34
C TYR A 101 15.22 -3.62 5.62
N GLN A 102 15.69 -2.63 4.85
CA GLN A 102 16.83 -2.76 3.95
C GLN A 102 17.76 -1.56 4.05
N HIS A 103 19.03 -1.79 3.72
CA HIS A 103 20.01 -0.74 3.43
C HIS A 103 20.69 -1.07 2.09
N LEU A 104 20.68 -0.12 1.15
CA LEU A 104 21.24 -0.28 -0.20
C LEU A 104 20.73 -1.54 -0.93
N GLY A 105 19.43 -1.84 -0.80
CA GLY A 105 18.78 -2.97 -1.47
C GLY A 105 19.07 -4.35 -0.85
N LYS A 106 19.71 -4.41 0.31
CA LYS A 106 19.93 -5.65 1.08
C LYS A 106 19.13 -5.62 2.37
N ASP A 107 18.45 -6.71 2.67
CA ASP A 107 17.76 -6.89 3.95
C ASP A 107 18.74 -6.82 5.12
N PHE A 108 18.32 -6.21 6.22
CA PHE A 108 19.09 -6.31 7.47
C PHE A 108 19.08 -7.77 7.95
N GLY A 109 20.25 -8.31 8.25
CA GLY A 109 20.41 -9.72 8.62
C GLY A 109 19.70 -10.11 9.93
N ASP A 110 19.39 -9.14 10.78
CA ASP A 110 18.67 -9.31 12.03
C ASP A 110 17.16 -9.03 11.91
N ASN A 111 16.60 -8.92 10.70
CA ASN A 111 15.17 -8.68 10.49
C ASN A 111 14.28 -9.69 11.23
N CYS A 112 14.67 -10.97 11.30
CA CYS A 112 13.92 -11.97 12.07
C CYS A 112 13.75 -11.52 13.53
N GLU A 113 14.86 -11.15 14.18
CA GLU A 113 14.91 -10.71 15.57
C GLU A 113 14.12 -9.42 15.80
N ARG A 114 14.34 -8.41 14.94
CA ARG A 114 13.68 -7.10 15.03
C ARG A 114 12.16 -7.20 15.00
N PHE A 115 11.62 -8.02 14.09
CA PHE A 115 10.17 -8.17 13.96
C PHE A 115 9.58 -9.20 14.92
N VAL A 116 10.36 -10.16 15.44
CA VAL A 116 9.94 -10.92 16.63
C VAL A 116 9.77 -9.98 17.82
N PHE A 117 10.77 -9.14 18.09
CA PHE A 117 10.72 -8.15 19.16
C PHE A 117 9.49 -7.26 19.01
N PHE A 118 9.29 -6.64 17.84
CA PHE A 118 8.16 -5.74 17.59
C PHE A 118 6.82 -6.39 17.91
N GLN A 119 6.57 -7.58 17.37
CA GLN A 119 5.28 -8.26 17.53
C GLN A 119 5.02 -8.63 18.99
N ARG A 120 6.03 -9.13 19.70
CA ARG A 120 5.90 -9.43 21.13
C ARG A 120 5.74 -8.16 21.97
N ALA A 121 6.47 -7.10 21.64
CA ALA A 121 6.36 -5.80 22.29
C ALA A 121 4.96 -5.22 22.17
N VAL A 122 4.31 -5.35 21.01
CA VAL A 122 2.91 -4.90 20.86
C VAL A 122 1.97 -5.68 21.78
N LEU A 123 2.12 -7.01 21.89
CA LEU A 123 1.27 -7.80 22.78
C LEU A 123 1.47 -7.44 24.26
N GLU A 124 2.72 -7.23 24.70
CA GLU A 124 3.01 -6.74 26.06
C GLU A 124 2.50 -5.31 26.27
N ALA A 125 2.64 -4.43 25.27
CA ALA A 125 2.15 -3.05 25.33
C ALA A 125 0.62 -3.00 25.47
N VAL A 126 -0.11 -3.83 24.71
CA VAL A 126 -1.57 -3.92 24.79
C VAL A 126 -2.02 -4.28 26.20
N LEU A 127 -1.35 -5.24 26.85
CA LEU A 127 -1.62 -5.61 28.25
C LEU A 127 -1.29 -4.45 29.21
N ALA A 128 -0.11 -3.83 29.06
CA ALA A 128 0.35 -2.75 29.94
C ALA A 128 -0.49 -1.47 29.82
N LEU A 129 -1.01 -1.18 28.63
CA LEU A 129 -1.91 -0.06 28.35
C LEU A 129 -3.37 -0.35 28.76
N GLY A 130 -3.69 -1.60 29.13
CA GLY A 130 -5.06 -2.01 29.48
C GLY A 130 -6.01 -2.03 28.28
N LEU A 131 -5.48 -2.14 27.06
CA LEU A 131 -6.29 -2.26 25.85
C LEU A 131 -6.96 -3.63 25.82
N ARG A 132 -8.22 -3.67 25.37
CA ARG A 132 -9.00 -4.91 25.20
C ARG A 132 -9.43 -5.03 23.74
N PRO A 133 -8.59 -5.62 22.87
CA PRO A 133 -8.86 -5.69 21.44
C PRO A 133 -9.97 -6.70 21.16
N ASP A 134 -10.92 -6.32 20.31
CA ASP A 134 -11.82 -7.28 19.68
C ASP A 134 -11.11 -7.92 18.48
N VAL A 135 -10.35 -7.14 17.70
CA VAL A 135 -9.59 -7.63 16.55
C VAL A 135 -8.20 -7.01 16.49
N PHE A 136 -7.20 -7.87 16.25
CA PHE A 136 -5.88 -7.47 15.76
C PHE A 136 -5.88 -7.49 14.24
N HIS A 137 -5.66 -6.33 13.63
CA HIS A 137 -5.50 -6.19 12.19
C HIS A 137 -4.01 -6.10 11.85
N CYS A 138 -3.46 -7.26 11.52
CA CYS A 138 -2.07 -7.48 11.12
C CYS A 138 -1.89 -7.12 9.64
N ASN A 139 -0.88 -6.32 9.33
CA ASN A 139 -0.50 -6.00 7.95
C ASN A 139 0.87 -6.59 7.62
N ASP A 140 0.91 -7.39 6.55
CA ASP A 140 2.10 -8.06 6.01
C ASP A 140 2.89 -8.94 7.00
N TRP A 141 4.03 -9.46 6.52
CA TRP A 141 4.85 -10.45 7.22
C TRP A 141 5.42 -9.92 8.55
N GLN A 142 5.60 -8.61 8.69
CA GLN A 142 6.15 -7.97 9.90
C GLN A 142 5.24 -8.17 11.12
N THR A 143 3.98 -8.53 10.90
CA THR A 143 2.97 -8.78 11.93
C THR A 143 2.39 -10.19 11.86
N GLY A 144 2.94 -11.06 11.01
CA GLY A 144 2.42 -12.40 10.72
C GLY A 144 2.56 -13.43 11.85
N LEU A 145 3.38 -13.19 12.87
CA LEU A 145 3.47 -14.05 14.06
C LEU A 145 2.42 -13.73 15.13
N ILE A 146 1.78 -12.56 15.09
CA ILE A 146 0.75 -12.17 16.08
C ILE A 146 -0.35 -13.24 16.20
N PRO A 147 -0.96 -13.74 15.10
CA PRO A 147 -1.97 -14.80 15.20
C PRO A 147 -1.44 -16.09 15.85
N VAL A 148 -0.17 -16.42 15.62
CA VAL A 148 0.46 -17.60 16.23
C VAL A 148 0.66 -17.39 17.73
N TYR A 149 1.16 -16.22 18.12
CA TYR A 149 1.40 -15.86 19.52
C TYR A 149 0.12 -15.86 20.35
N LEU A 150 -0.98 -15.31 19.82
CA LEU A 150 -2.28 -15.31 20.48
C LEU A 150 -2.80 -16.73 20.73
N LYS A 151 -2.58 -17.66 19.78
CA LYS A 151 -3.02 -19.06 19.89
C LYS A 151 -2.08 -19.93 20.73
N THR A 152 -0.89 -19.45 21.07
CA THR A 152 0.16 -20.20 21.77
C THR A 152 0.58 -19.49 23.07
N LEU A 153 1.61 -18.64 23.01
CA LEU A 153 2.27 -18.03 24.17
C LEU A 153 1.32 -17.13 24.98
N TYR A 154 0.41 -16.43 24.31
CA TYR A 154 -0.48 -15.44 24.91
C TYR A 154 -1.90 -15.95 25.17
N ARG A 155 -2.18 -17.22 24.87
CA ARG A 155 -3.50 -17.84 25.09
C ARG A 155 -3.97 -17.79 26.55
N ARG A 156 -3.04 -17.67 27.50
CA ARG A 156 -3.33 -17.59 28.94
C ARG A 156 -3.85 -16.23 29.40
N TYR A 157 -3.75 -15.18 28.58
CA TYR A 157 -4.23 -13.84 28.91
C TYR A 157 -5.62 -13.66 28.29
N PRO A 158 -6.71 -13.69 29.08
CA PRO A 158 -8.07 -13.64 28.54
C PRO A 158 -8.34 -12.43 27.66
N GLU A 159 -7.74 -11.28 27.98
CA GLU A 159 -7.86 -10.01 27.24
C GLU A 159 -7.33 -10.10 25.82
N LEU A 160 -6.37 -11.01 25.56
CA LEU A 160 -5.78 -11.24 24.25
C LEU A 160 -6.37 -12.48 23.57
N ALA A 161 -6.68 -13.52 24.35
CA ALA A 161 -7.13 -14.81 23.84
C ALA A 161 -8.54 -14.76 23.23
N SER A 162 -9.38 -13.79 23.62
CA SER A 162 -10.68 -13.55 22.99
C SER A 162 -10.61 -12.72 21.71
N ALA A 163 -9.49 -12.06 21.44
CA ALA A 163 -9.34 -11.20 20.28
C ALA A 163 -9.19 -12.05 19.01
N GLY A 164 -9.91 -11.65 17.97
CA GLY A 164 -9.75 -12.23 16.64
C GLY A 164 -8.62 -11.59 15.85
N THR A 165 -8.30 -12.18 14.70
CA THR A 165 -7.18 -11.74 13.86
C THR A 165 -7.56 -11.64 12.40
N LEU A 166 -7.23 -10.50 11.80
CA LEU A 166 -7.23 -10.28 10.35
C LEU A 166 -5.78 -10.09 9.90
N LEU A 167 -5.32 -10.86 8.92
CA LEU A 167 -4.07 -10.57 8.21
C LEU A 167 -4.37 -10.00 6.82
N THR A 168 -3.88 -8.80 6.54
CA THR A 168 -3.92 -8.19 5.21
C THR A 168 -2.58 -8.33 4.50
N ILE A 169 -2.64 -8.87 3.28
CA ILE A 169 -1.53 -9.02 2.35
C ILE A 169 -1.50 -7.78 1.45
N HIS A 170 -0.50 -6.91 1.59
CA HIS A 170 -0.29 -5.77 0.70
C HIS A 170 0.65 -6.12 -0.46
N ASN A 171 1.61 -7.02 -0.23
CA ASN A 171 2.46 -7.54 -1.28
C ASN A 171 3.01 -8.94 -0.95
N LEU A 172 2.52 -9.96 -1.65
CA LEU A 172 2.91 -11.35 -1.42
C LEU A 172 4.36 -11.69 -1.83
N ALA A 173 5.02 -10.80 -2.58
CA ALA A 173 6.43 -10.98 -2.94
C ALA A 173 7.37 -10.91 -1.71
N TYR A 174 6.95 -10.24 -0.63
CA TYR A 174 7.72 -10.13 0.61
C TYR A 174 7.12 -11.02 1.69
N GLN A 175 7.76 -12.16 1.96
CA GLN A 175 7.19 -13.19 2.84
C GLN A 175 7.84 -13.27 4.22
N GLY A 176 8.88 -12.47 4.48
CA GLY A 176 9.69 -12.58 5.71
C GLY A 176 10.29 -13.97 5.85
N LEU A 177 11.13 -14.37 4.89
CA LEU A 177 11.81 -15.67 4.88
C LEU A 177 13.12 -15.58 5.66
N PHE A 178 13.24 -16.40 6.70
CA PHE A 178 14.38 -16.44 7.61
C PHE A 178 14.96 -17.84 7.68
N TRP A 179 16.18 -17.95 8.21
CA TRP A 179 16.83 -19.24 8.36
C TRP A 179 16.07 -20.07 9.40
N HIS A 180 15.91 -21.38 9.18
CA HIS A 180 15.12 -22.21 10.11
C HIS A 180 15.70 -22.24 11.52
N TRP A 181 17.01 -22.10 11.69
CA TRP A 181 17.66 -22.00 12.99
C TRP A 181 17.38 -20.68 13.72
N ASP A 182 16.69 -19.72 13.09
CA ASP A 182 16.16 -18.53 13.76
C ASP A 182 14.86 -18.83 14.52
N MET A 183 14.27 -20.02 14.35
CA MET A 183 13.05 -20.43 15.07
C MET A 183 13.11 -20.22 16.59
N PRO A 184 14.21 -20.53 17.31
CA PRO A 184 14.32 -20.25 18.75
C PRO A 184 14.17 -18.77 19.10
N ILE A 185 14.53 -17.84 18.20
CA ILE A 185 14.39 -16.39 18.42
C ILE A 185 12.93 -16.03 18.68
N THR A 186 12.00 -16.67 17.98
CA THR A 186 10.54 -16.45 18.12
C THR A 186 10.00 -16.86 19.49
N GLY A 187 10.70 -17.75 20.22
CA GLY A 187 10.19 -18.38 21.44
C GLY A 187 9.06 -19.39 21.21
N LEU A 188 8.75 -19.72 19.96
CA LEU A 188 7.78 -20.75 19.58
C LEU A 188 8.40 -22.14 19.59
N ASP A 189 7.56 -23.16 19.84
CA ASP A 189 7.99 -24.55 19.86
C ASP A 189 8.31 -25.08 18.45
N TRP A 190 9.37 -25.89 18.33
CA TRP A 190 9.80 -26.48 17.06
C TRP A 190 8.74 -27.39 16.41
N SER A 191 7.75 -27.88 17.16
CA SER A 191 6.60 -28.60 16.60
C SER A 191 5.79 -27.78 15.60
N LEU A 192 5.88 -26.45 15.63
CA LEU A 192 5.24 -25.56 14.66
C LEU A 192 6.06 -25.39 13.36
N PHE A 193 7.32 -25.87 13.34
CA PHE A 193 8.19 -25.81 12.17
C PHE A 193 7.94 -27.00 11.24
N HIS A 194 6.81 -26.97 10.53
CA HIS A 194 6.47 -27.95 9.50
C HIS A 194 5.67 -27.31 8.35
N HIS A 195 5.60 -27.99 7.20
CA HIS A 195 4.98 -27.45 5.97
C HIS A 195 3.52 -26.99 6.10
N ARG A 196 2.76 -27.44 7.11
CA ARG A 196 1.39 -26.96 7.39
C ARG A 196 1.30 -25.72 8.29
N ALA A 197 2.43 -25.21 8.77
CA ALA A 197 2.50 -24.09 9.71
C ALA A 197 3.60 -23.11 9.27
N LEU A 198 4.70 -22.98 10.01
CA LEU A 198 5.65 -21.88 9.84
C LEU A 198 6.72 -22.13 8.76
N GLU A 199 6.99 -23.39 8.42
CA GLU A 199 8.07 -23.76 7.48
C GLU A 199 7.65 -23.54 6.04
N PHE A 200 8.54 -22.95 5.23
CA PHE A 200 8.37 -22.74 3.79
C PHE A 200 9.69 -23.00 3.05
N HIS A 201 9.79 -24.14 2.37
CA HIS A 201 10.98 -24.57 1.62
C HIS A 201 12.28 -24.49 2.44
N GLY A 202 12.27 -25.01 3.67
CA GLY A 202 13.39 -25.03 4.60
C GLY A 202 13.66 -23.70 5.32
N HIS A 203 12.81 -22.70 5.12
CA HIS A 203 12.89 -21.39 5.76
C HIS A 203 11.73 -21.19 6.74
N LEU A 204 11.91 -20.30 7.70
CA LEU A 204 10.86 -19.78 8.55
C LEU A 204 10.16 -18.63 7.82
N SER A 205 8.84 -18.69 7.62
CA SER A 205 8.07 -17.63 6.94
C SER A 205 7.06 -16.98 7.88
N PHE A 206 7.22 -15.68 8.14
CA PHE A 206 6.24 -14.95 8.96
C PHE A 206 4.94 -14.69 8.20
N MET A 207 4.99 -14.45 6.89
CA MET A 207 3.79 -14.34 6.07
C MET A 207 2.98 -15.63 6.14
N LYS A 208 3.62 -16.78 5.90
CA LYS A 208 2.94 -18.08 5.97
C LYS A 208 2.34 -18.33 7.35
N ALA A 209 3.06 -18.00 8.42
CA ALA A 209 2.57 -18.10 9.78
C ALA A 209 1.24 -17.32 9.95
N GLY A 210 1.19 -16.08 9.47
CA GLY A 210 -0.03 -15.28 9.55
C GLY A 210 -1.16 -15.87 8.69
N LEU A 211 -0.87 -16.32 7.47
CA LEU A 211 -1.87 -16.92 6.57
C LEU A 211 -2.49 -18.20 7.14
N VAL A 212 -1.70 -19.02 7.82
CA VAL A 212 -2.18 -20.26 8.44
C VAL A 212 -3.01 -19.94 9.68
N PHE A 213 -2.55 -19.04 10.55
CA PHE A 213 -3.12 -18.88 11.88
C PHE A 213 -4.13 -17.74 12.02
N ALA A 214 -4.24 -16.79 11.09
CA ALA A 214 -5.24 -15.72 11.17
C ALA A 214 -6.67 -16.24 10.96
N ASP A 215 -7.66 -15.60 11.60
CA ASP A 215 -9.06 -16.04 11.52
C ASP A 215 -9.72 -15.66 10.20
N LYS A 216 -9.35 -14.50 9.65
CA LYS A 216 -9.68 -14.07 8.28
C LYS A 216 -8.45 -13.48 7.59
N LEU A 217 -8.49 -13.47 6.27
CA LEU A 217 -7.44 -12.92 5.41
C LEU A 217 -8.04 -11.83 4.53
N SER A 218 -7.29 -10.78 4.28
CA SER A 218 -7.62 -9.86 3.20
C SER A 218 -6.43 -9.51 2.34
N THR A 219 -6.69 -8.94 1.19
CA THR A 219 -5.69 -8.29 0.34
C THR A 219 -6.31 -7.07 -0.31
N VAL A 220 -5.49 -6.29 -0.99
CA VAL A 220 -5.79 -4.89 -1.37
C VAL A 220 -6.54 -4.76 -2.71
N SER A 221 -7.13 -5.84 -3.22
CA SER A 221 -7.89 -5.87 -4.48
C SER A 221 -8.65 -7.20 -4.65
N PRO A 222 -9.92 -7.18 -5.10
CA PRO A 222 -10.66 -8.38 -5.50
C PRO A 222 -9.98 -9.20 -6.61
N THR A 223 -9.41 -8.54 -7.62
CA THR A 223 -8.69 -9.21 -8.70
C THR A 223 -7.40 -9.85 -8.18
N TYR A 224 -6.60 -9.11 -7.42
CA TYR A 224 -5.37 -9.64 -6.85
C TYR A 224 -5.64 -10.82 -5.90
N ALA A 225 -6.72 -10.78 -5.11
CA ALA A 225 -7.15 -11.91 -4.28
C ALA A 225 -7.35 -13.21 -5.07
N ARG A 226 -7.81 -13.11 -6.33
CA ARG A 226 -7.93 -14.26 -7.24
C ARG A 226 -6.58 -14.64 -7.84
N GLU A 227 -5.79 -13.66 -8.26
CA GLU A 227 -4.52 -13.90 -8.95
C GLU A 227 -3.47 -14.57 -8.03
N ILE A 228 -3.40 -14.18 -6.75
CA ILE A 228 -2.46 -14.80 -5.78
C ILE A 228 -2.80 -16.26 -5.43
N GLN A 229 -3.97 -16.75 -5.84
CA GLN A 229 -4.31 -18.18 -5.73
C GLN A 229 -3.79 -19.00 -6.90
N THR A 230 -3.12 -18.36 -7.87
CA THR A 230 -2.48 -19.00 -9.03
C THR A 230 -0.96 -19.14 -8.82
N PRO A 231 -0.31 -20.16 -9.39
CA PRO A 231 1.14 -20.32 -9.25
C PRO A 231 1.96 -19.14 -9.77
N ARG A 232 1.44 -18.40 -10.76
CA ARG A 232 2.13 -17.26 -11.39
C ARG A 232 2.34 -16.09 -10.43
N GLN A 233 1.38 -15.82 -9.55
CA GLN A 233 1.41 -14.65 -8.66
C GLN A 233 1.32 -15.00 -7.16
N GLY A 234 1.05 -16.26 -6.81
CA GLY A 234 0.95 -16.69 -5.41
C GLY A 234 2.27 -16.93 -4.71
N ALA A 235 3.41 -16.73 -5.40
CA ALA A 235 4.76 -16.81 -4.81
C ALA A 235 5.01 -18.11 -4.00
N GLY A 236 4.46 -19.24 -4.46
CA GLY A 236 4.53 -20.56 -3.81
C GLY A 236 3.56 -20.78 -2.64
N LEU A 237 2.79 -19.75 -2.26
CA LEU A 237 1.72 -19.82 -1.26
C LEU A 237 0.32 -19.97 -1.89
N ASP A 238 0.24 -20.11 -3.22
CA ASP A 238 -1.02 -20.20 -3.97
C ASP A 238 -1.91 -21.36 -3.51
N GLY A 239 -1.31 -22.52 -3.20
CA GLY A 239 -2.03 -23.67 -2.67
C GLY A 239 -2.70 -23.39 -1.32
N LEU A 240 -1.96 -22.72 -0.40
CA LEU A 240 -2.46 -22.32 0.92
C LEU A 240 -3.59 -21.29 0.78
N LEU A 241 -3.42 -20.29 -0.07
CA LEU A 241 -4.42 -19.24 -0.29
C LEU A 241 -5.70 -19.81 -0.90
N ARG A 242 -5.59 -20.82 -1.78
CA ARG A 242 -6.74 -21.52 -2.38
C ARG A 242 -7.49 -22.41 -1.39
N GLU A 243 -6.77 -22.99 -0.43
CA GLU A 243 -7.37 -23.71 0.70
C GLU A 243 -8.14 -22.74 1.60
N ARG A 244 -7.55 -21.56 1.87
CA ARG A 244 -8.14 -20.47 2.66
C ARG A 244 -9.09 -19.55 1.86
N ARG A 245 -9.51 -19.91 0.63
CA ARG A 245 -10.28 -19.01 -0.26
C ARG A 245 -11.57 -18.46 0.35
N GLY A 246 -12.21 -19.21 1.26
CA GLY A 246 -13.44 -18.79 1.94
C GLY A 246 -13.20 -17.76 3.04
N ASP A 247 -11.94 -17.58 3.47
CA ASP A 247 -11.54 -16.58 4.45
C ASP A 247 -10.81 -15.39 3.80
N LEU A 248 -10.46 -15.46 2.51
CA LEU A 248 -9.71 -14.43 1.78
C LEU A 248 -10.64 -13.46 1.05
N ARG A 249 -10.57 -12.18 1.41
CA ARG A 249 -11.34 -11.10 0.76
C ARG A 249 -10.43 -10.05 0.15
N GLY A 250 -10.69 -9.64 -1.09
CA GLY A 250 -10.01 -8.51 -1.70
C GLY A 250 -10.80 -7.23 -1.47
N ILE A 251 -10.18 -6.19 -0.90
CA ILE A 251 -10.79 -4.88 -0.66
C ILE A 251 -9.87 -3.83 -1.29
N VAL A 252 -10.40 -3.04 -2.22
CA VAL A 252 -9.63 -1.98 -2.89
C VAL A 252 -9.21 -0.91 -1.87
N ASN A 253 -7.97 -0.43 -1.95
CA ASN A 253 -7.51 0.66 -1.09
C ASN A 253 -8.19 1.98 -1.45
N GLY A 254 -8.41 2.82 -0.45
CA GLY A 254 -8.72 4.23 -0.66
C GLY A 254 -7.46 5.10 -0.70
N ILE A 255 -7.65 6.38 -0.96
CA ILE A 255 -6.62 7.42 -0.82
C ILE A 255 -7.03 8.43 0.27
N ASP A 256 -6.03 9.09 0.87
CA ASP A 256 -6.29 10.26 1.70
C ASP A 256 -6.58 11.46 0.81
N VAL A 257 -7.87 11.76 0.62
CA VAL A 257 -8.36 12.86 -0.21
C VAL A 257 -8.04 14.25 0.35
N GLN A 258 -7.49 14.36 1.57
CA GLN A 258 -6.95 15.62 2.10
C GLN A 258 -5.50 15.83 1.68
N ALA A 259 -4.73 14.73 1.58
CA ALA A 259 -3.34 14.77 1.14
C ALA A 259 -3.23 14.82 -0.38
N TRP A 260 -4.09 14.07 -1.09
CA TRP A 260 -4.10 13.93 -2.55
C TRP A 260 -5.34 14.61 -3.14
N THR A 261 -5.26 15.93 -3.29
CA THR A 261 -6.30 16.77 -3.89
C THR A 261 -5.70 18.02 -4.55
N PRO A 262 -6.02 18.28 -5.83
CA PRO A 262 -5.52 19.47 -6.50
C PRO A 262 -6.07 20.79 -5.94
N ARG A 263 -7.05 20.75 -5.04
CA ARG A 263 -7.71 21.95 -4.50
C ARG A 263 -6.89 22.70 -3.47
N HIS A 264 -6.13 21.97 -2.64
CA HIS A 264 -5.58 22.50 -1.39
C HIS A 264 -4.12 22.11 -1.16
N GLU A 265 -3.50 21.44 -2.12
CA GLU A 265 -2.10 21.06 -2.06
C GLU A 265 -1.18 22.29 -2.20
N PRO A 266 -0.48 22.72 -1.14
CA PRO A 266 0.31 23.95 -1.15
C PRO A 266 1.53 23.90 -2.07
N MET A 267 1.97 22.69 -2.44
CA MET A 267 3.11 22.51 -3.33
C MET A 267 2.77 22.77 -4.79
N LEU A 268 1.50 22.74 -5.20
CA LEU A 268 1.09 22.88 -6.61
C LEU A 268 1.27 24.31 -7.12
N ALA A 269 1.58 24.45 -8.41
CA ALA A 269 1.77 25.76 -9.04
C ALA A 269 0.46 26.54 -9.13
N ALA A 270 -0.66 25.84 -9.32
CA ALA A 270 -2.00 26.40 -9.22
C ALA A 270 -2.98 25.36 -8.67
N PRO A 271 -3.79 25.70 -7.65
CA PRO A 271 -4.86 24.82 -7.21
C PRO A 271 -5.99 24.78 -8.24
N TYR A 272 -6.71 23.66 -8.30
CA TYR A 272 -7.88 23.51 -9.16
C TYR A 272 -8.87 22.45 -8.67
N ASP A 273 -10.05 22.46 -9.27
CA ASP A 273 -11.14 21.51 -9.06
C ASP A 273 -11.76 21.06 -10.39
N LEU A 274 -12.89 20.35 -10.32
CA LEU A 274 -13.63 19.85 -11.49
C LEU A 274 -14.07 20.94 -12.47
N GLU A 275 -14.24 22.18 -12.02
CA GLU A 275 -14.69 23.29 -12.87
C GLU A 275 -13.50 24.04 -13.47
N THR A 276 -12.38 24.07 -12.77
CA THR A 276 -11.17 24.84 -13.13
C THR A 276 -10.02 23.97 -13.66
N VAL A 277 -10.20 22.65 -13.74
CA VAL A 277 -9.16 21.68 -14.15
C VAL A 277 -8.48 22.04 -15.46
N GLU A 278 -9.21 22.49 -16.48
CA GLU A 278 -8.60 22.85 -17.77
C GLU A 278 -7.51 23.92 -17.63
N HIS A 279 -7.77 24.95 -16.82
CA HIS A 279 -6.82 26.03 -16.57
C HIS A 279 -5.73 25.62 -15.57
N GLY A 280 -6.12 25.06 -14.43
CA GLY A 280 -5.19 24.70 -13.38
C GLY A 280 -4.18 23.64 -13.83
N LYS A 281 -4.63 22.60 -14.52
CA LYS A 281 -3.74 21.55 -15.04
C LYS A 281 -2.78 22.10 -16.09
N ALA A 282 -3.21 23.06 -16.93
CA ALA A 282 -2.32 23.71 -17.89
C ALA A 282 -1.21 24.54 -17.20
N VAL A 283 -1.51 25.21 -16.09
CA VAL A 283 -0.49 25.95 -15.30
C VAL A 283 0.50 24.99 -14.64
N ASN A 284 0.02 23.91 -14.01
CA ASN A 284 0.88 22.90 -13.40
C ASN A 284 1.76 22.18 -14.45
N LYS A 285 1.19 21.86 -15.62
CA LYS A 285 1.95 21.30 -16.76
C LYS A 285 3.06 22.22 -17.22
N ALA A 286 2.78 23.52 -17.39
CA ALA A 286 3.78 24.50 -17.79
C ALA A 286 4.89 24.67 -16.75
N TRP A 287 4.53 24.67 -15.47
CA TRP A 287 5.50 24.67 -14.36
C TRP A 287 6.41 23.44 -14.42
N LEU A 288 5.82 22.26 -14.62
CA LEU A 288 6.53 20.99 -14.66
C LEU A 288 7.47 20.90 -15.87
N GLN A 289 7.02 21.34 -17.05
CA GLN A 289 7.85 21.44 -18.25
C GLN A 289 9.06 22.36 -18.01
N ASN A 290 8.84 23.55 -17.43
CA ASN A 290 9.91 24.49 -17.10
C ASN A 290 10.89 23.90 -16.07
N ARG A 291 10.36 23.28 -15.01
CA ARG A 291 11.16 22.61 -13.97
C ARG A 291 12.04 21.50 -14.54
N ALA A 292 11.52 20.75 -15.50
CA ALA A 292 12.20 19.67 -16.20
C ALA A 292 13.19 20.16 -17.28
N GLY A 293 13.17 21.46 -17.62
CA GLY A 293 13.94 22.02 -18.74
C GLY A 293 13.40 21.61 -20.12
N LEU A 294 12.16 21.12 -20.18
CA LEU A 294 11.49 20.74 -21.43
C LEU A 294 10.84 21.98 -22.09
N PRO A 295 10.63 21.96 -23.42
CA PRO A 295 9.86 22.99 -24.10
C PRO A 295 8.46 23.12 -23.50
N VAL A 296 8.07 24.34 -23.10
CA VAL A 296 6.74 24.62 -22.54
C VAL A 296 5.72 24.63 -23.68
N ARG A 297 4.96 23.52 -23.80
CA ARG A 297 4.01 23.28 -24.88
C ARG A 297 2.68 22.72 -24.35
N PRO A 298 1.60 23.50 -24.39
CA PRO A 298 0.31 23.05 -23.87
C PRO A 298 -0.35 21.98 -24.77
N ASP A 299 -0.05 21.99 -26.07
CA ASP A 299 -0.63 21.14 -27.11
C ASP A 299 -0.06 19.71 -27.17
N VAL A 300 1.12 19.49 -26.58
CA VAL A 300 1.82 18.19 -26.54
C VAL A 300 1.42 17.40 -25.31
N PRO A 301 0.98 16.14 -25.42
CA PRO A 301 0.67 15.34 -24.24
C PRO A 301 1.93 15.06 -23.41
N LEU A 302 1.83 15.33 -22.11
CA LEU A 302 2.89 15.05 -21.14
C LEU A 302 2.59 13.74 -20.41
N PHE A 303 3.41 12.72 -20.63
CA PHE A 303 3.32 11.43 -19.97
C PHE A 303 4.21 11.42 -18.73
N ALA A 304 3.77 10.72 -17.69
CA ALA A 304 4.54 10.54 -16.47
C ALA A 304 4.57 9.08 -16.02
N GLN A 305 5.67 8.69 -15.38
CA GLN A 305 5.76 7.44 -14.62
C GLN A 305 6.49 7.68 -13.30
N ILE A 306 5.84 7.36 -12.19
CA ILE A 306 6.44 7.43 -10.85
C ILE A 306 6.51 6.01 -10.27
N GLY A 307 7.67 5.63 -9.74
CA GLY A 307 7.78 4.38 -8.99
C GLY A 307 9.21 3.94 -8.68
N ARG A 308 9.32 2.86 -7.93
CA ARG A 308 10.61 2.20 -7.71
C ARG A 308 11.17 1.70 -9.04
N LEU A 309 12.49 1.84 -9.21
CA LEU A 309 13.19 1.32 -10.37
C LEU A 309 13.47 -0.17 -10.18
N ASP A 310 12.43 -0.99 -10.33
CA ASP A 310 12.48 -2.45 -10.22
C ASP A 310 11.78 -3.13 -11.41
N PRO A 311 12.06 -4.41 -11.70
CA PRO A 311 11.43 -5.09 -12.84
C PRO A 311 9.90 -5.16 -12.78
N GLN A 312 9.31 -5.12 -11.57
CA GLN A 312 7.87 -5.18 -11.39
C GLN A 312 7.18 -3.96 -12.01
N LYS A 313 7.81 -2.78 -12.02
CA LYS A 313 7.22 -1.54 -12.55
C LYS A 313 7.29 -1.39 -14.07
N GLY A 314 7.72 -2.42 -14.80
CA GLY A 314 7.61 -2.46 -16.26
C GLY A 314 8.55 -1.52 -17.02
N TRP A 315 9.67 -1.10 -16.41
CA TRP A 315 10.65 -0.23 -17.07
C TRP A 315 11.24 -0.84 -18.34
N ASP A 316 11.35 -2.17 -18.41
CA ASP A 316 11.78 -2.88 -19.62
C ASP A 316 10.77 -2.70 -20.77
N LEU A 317 9.46 -2.75 -20.48
CA LEU A 317 8.41 -2.52 -21.48
C LEU A 317 8.43 -1.08 -21.99
N LEU A 318 8.63 -0.11 -21.09
CA LEU A 318 8.80 1.29 -21.47
C LEU A 318 10.02 1.44 -22.38
N ALA A 319 11.16 0.87 -22.01
CA ALA A 319 12.39 0.98 -22.78
C ALA A 319 12.27 0.43 -24.21
N GLU A 320 11.63 -0.73 -24.37
CA GLU A 320 11.41 -1.37 -25.67
C GLU A 320 10.44 -0.56 -26.56
N THR A 321 9.53 0.22 -25.96
CA THR A 321 8.58 1.06 -26.68
C THR A 321 9.03 2.50 -26.86
N ALA A 322 10.01 2.95 -26.08
CA ALA A 322 10.35 4.36 -25.92
C ALA A 322 10.79 5.03 -27.23
N ASP A 323 11.68 4.41 -28.02
CA ASP A 323 12.20 5.07 -29.23
C ASP A 323 11.06 5.32 -30.23
N ARG A 324 10.18 4.33 -30.45
CA ARG A 324 8.99 4.48 -31.30
C ARG A 324 7.99 5.50 -30.73
N PHE A 325 7.81 5.50 -29.42
CA PHE A 325 6.93 6.45 -28.75
C PHE A 325 7.43 7.90 -28.85
N LEU A 326 8.73 8.11 -28.71
CA LEU A 326 9.38 9.42 -28.74
C LEU A 326 9.61 9.95 -30.16
N GLU A 327 9.34 9.17 -31.21
CA GLU A 327 9.19 9.69 -32.58
C GLU A 327 7.98 10.64 -32.70
N HIS A 328 6.96 10.45 -31.88
CA HIS A 328 5.78 11.32 -31.83
C HIS A 328 6.05 12.60 -31.01
N ASP A 329 5.19 13.59 -31.20
CA ASP A 329 5.27 14.86 -30.48
C ASP A 329 4.68 14.70 -29.07
N VAL A 330 5.49 14.15 -28.17
CA VAL A 330 5.15 13.79 -26.79
C VAL A 330 6.29 14.19 -25.86
N GLN A 331 5.98 14.33 -24.58
CA GLN A 331 6.98 14.46 -23.52
C GLN A 331 6.80 13.36 -22.48
N LEU A 332 7.89 12.96 -21.84
CA LEU A 332 7.93 11.92 -20.82
C LEU A 332 8.71 12.40 -19.59
N ILE A 333 8.08 12.31 -18.42
CA ILE A 333 8.70 12.59 -17.13
C ILE A 333 8.74 11.31 -16.31
N VAL A 334 9.91 11.03 -15.73
CA VAL A 334 10.11 9.89 -14.85
C VAL A 334 10.62 10.36 -13.50
N LEU A 335 10.03 9.83 -12.43
CA LEU A 335 10.47 10.02 -11.06
C LEU A 335 10.62 8.65 -10.38
N GLY A 336 11.82 8.32 -9.95
CA GLY A 336 12.04 7.05 -9.26
C GLY A 336 13.48 6.79 -8.89
N THR A 337 13.69 5.86 -7.97
CA THR A 337 15.02 5.34 -7.64
C THR A 337 14.96 3.84 -7.36
N GLY A 338 16.11 3.16 -7.44
CA GLY A 338 16.19 1.69 -7.36
C GLY A 338 17.36 1.11 -8.13
N HIS A 339 17.12 0.04 -8.89
CA HIS A 339 18.14 -0.81 -9.48
C HIS A 339 19.00 -0.07 -10.54
N PRO A 340 20.36 -0.13 -10.46
CA PRO A 340 21.26 0.64 -11.33
C PRO A 340 21.04 0.47 -12.84
N LYS A 341 20.64 -0.72 -13.29
CA LYS A 341 20.26 -0.99 -14.70
C LYS A 341 19.25 0.05 -15.22
N TYR A 342 18.21 0.36 -14.43
CA TYR A 342 17.15 1.26 -14.86
C TYR A 342 17.54 2.73 -14.73
N HIS A 343 18.46 3.08 -13.82
CA HIS A 343 19.09 4.40 -13.82
C HIS A 343 19.79 4.65 -15.16
N GLN A 344 20.69 3.74 -15.56
CA GLN A 344 21.43 3.84 -16.82
C GLN A 344 20.51 3.91 -18.04
N LEU A 345 19.43 3.12 -18.02
CA LEU A 345 18.43 3.11 -19.08
C LEU A 345 17.75 4.48 -19.24
N LEU A 346 17.27 5.04 -18.14
CA LEU A 346 16.53 6.30 -18.12
C LEU A 346 17.44 7.51 -18.39
N GLU A 347 18.67 7.50 -17.87
CA GLU A 347 19.69 8.49 -18.22
C GLU A 347 20.02 8.44 -19.72
N GLY A 348 20.19 7.23 -20.27
CA GLY A 348 20.40 7.03 -21.69
C GLY A 348 19.26 7.60 -22.54
N LEU A 349 18.01 7.40 -22.09
CA LEU A 349 16.84 7.92 -22.80
C LEU A 349 16.76 9.46 -22.73
N ALA A 350 16.98 10.05 -21.55
CA ALA A 350 17.03 11.50 -21.38
C ALA A 350 18.13 12.17 -22.22
N ASN A 351 19.31 11.54 -22.30
CA ASN A 351 20.41 12.05 -23.12
C ASN A 351 20.14 11.96 -24.63
N ARG A 352 19.40 10.94 -25.10
CA ARG A 352 19.01 10.82 -26.52
C ARG A 352 17.92 11.79 -26.92
N TYR A 353 17.02 12.13 -26.00
CA TYR A 353 15.83 12.96 -26.26
C TYR A 353 15.70 14.11 -25.24
N PRO A 354 16.68 15.03 -25.17
CA PRO A 354 16.72 16.06 -24.12
C PRO A 354 15.54 17.03 -24.14
N ASP A 355 14.92 17.25 -25.29
CA ASP A 355 13.75 18.13 -25.43
C ASP A 355 12.41 17.41 -25.18
N LYS A 356 12.44 16.10 -24.91
CA LYS A 356 11.23 15.27 -24.69
C LYS A 356 11.23 14.51 -23.38
N VAL A 357 12.38 14.13 -22.86
CA VAL A 357 12.49 13.20 -21.72
C VAL A 357 13.24 13.87 -20.56
N TRP A 358 12.62 13.82 -19.39
CA TRP A 358 13.27 14.18 -18.14
C TRP A 358 13.15 13.03 -17.13
N ALA A 359 14.28 12.62 -16.55
CA ALA A 359 14.34 11.56 -15.55
C ALA A 359 14.96 12.11 -14.26
N TYR A 360 14.15 12.21 -13.21
CA TYR A 360 14.60 12.49 -11.85
C TYR A 360 14.84 11.18 -11.10
N LEU A 361 16.11 10.80 -10.94
CA LEU A 361 16.51 9.52 -10.36
C LEU A 361 16.68 9.56 -8.83
N GLY A 362 15.60 9.94 -8.15
CA GLY A 362 15.55 10.10 -6.70
C GLY A 362 14.15 9.87 -6.14
N PHE A 363 14.00 10.15 -4.84
CA PHE A 363 12.71 10.21 -4.17
C PHE A 363 12.37 11.67 -3.87
N SER A 364 11.17 12.10 -4.24
CA SER A 364 10.64 13.41 -3.89
C SER A 364 9.11 13.35 -3.86
N ASP A 365 8.54 13.49 -2.67
CA ASP A 365 7.09 13.47 -2.45
C ASP A 365 6.44 14.72 -3.10
N GLU A 366 7.02 15.90 -2.85
CA GLU A 366 6.60 17.17 -3.47
C GLU A 366 6.56 17.10 -5.00
N LEU A 367 7.58 16.51 -5.62
CA LEU A 367 7.62 16.35 -7.07
C LEU A 367 6.59 15.33 -7.55
N ALA A 368 6.27 14.30 -6.76
CA ALA A 368 5.24 13.34 -7.13
C ALA A 368 3.86 14.01 -7.23
N HIS A 369 3.50 14.85 -6.25
CA HIS A 369 2.28 15.66 -6.28
C HIS A 369 2.22 16.60 -7.49
N GLN A 370 3.32 17.32 -7.77
CA GLN A 370 3.44 18.18 -8.94
C GLN A 370 3.32 17.42 -10.27
N ILE A 371 3.87 16.21 -10.35
CA ILE A 371 3.76 15.34 -11.52
C ILE A 371 2.32 14.88 -11.71
N GLU A 372 1.64 14.38 -10.68
CA GLU A 372 0.24 13.96 -10.76
C GLU A 372 -0.67 15.12 -11.17
N ALA A 373 -0.39 16.35 -10.72
CA ALA A 373 -1.16 17.54 -11.07
C ALA A 373 -0.84 18.13 -12.47
N GLY A 374 0.36 17.88 -13.00
CA GLY A 374 0.84 18.48 -14.25
C GLY A 374 0.80 17.55 -15.46
N ALA A 375 0.99 16.25 -15.27
CA ALA A 375 1.00 15.26 -16.34
C ALA A 375 -0.41 15.09 -16.96
N ASP A 376 -0.49 14.79 -18.25
CA ASP A 376 -1.74 14.43 -18.91
C ASP A 376 -2.06 12.95 -18.77
N VAL A 377 -1.02 12.13 -18.78
CA VAL A 377 -1.13 10.68 -18.79
C VAL A 377 -0.19 10.08 -17.76
N PHE A 378 -0.69 9.15 -16.96
CA PHE A 378 0.12 8.40 -16.01
C PHE A 378 0.31 6.95 -16.47
N LEU A 379 1.56 6.53 -16.65
CA LEU A 379 1.92 5.20 -17.13
C LEU A 379 2.13 4.24 -15.96
N MET A 380 1.41 3.13 -15.96
CA MET A 380 1.57 2.02 -15.01
C MET A 380 1.69 0.68 -15.75
N PRO A 381 2.81 0.43 -16.46
CA PRO A 381 3.04 -0.82 -17.15
C PRO A 381 3.48 -1.97 -16.20
N SER A 382 3.02 -1.95 -14.95
CA SER A 382 3.42 -2.89 -13.91
C SER A 382 3.13 -4.34 -14.30
N LEU A 383 4.11 -5.23 -14.16
CA LEU A 383 3.96 -6.67 -14.43
C LEU A 383 3.01 -7.36 -13.44
N PHE A 384 2.96 -6.85 -12.20
CA PHE A 384 1.95 -7.14 -11.20
C PHE A 384 1.80 -5.94 -10.27
N GLU A 385 0.59 -5.68 -9.79
CA GLU A 385 0.28 -4.54 -8.93
C GLU A 385 -0.84 -4.89 -7.95
N PRO A 386 -0.54 -5.23 -6.68
CA PRO A 386 -1.53 -5.71 -5.72
C PRO A 386 -2.76 -4.79 -5.63
N CYS A 387 -2.52 -3.49 -5.45
CA CYS A 387 -3.54 -2.46 -5.60
C CYS A 387 -3.11 -1.42 -6.62
N GLY A 388 -1.95 -0.79 -6.37
CA GLY A 388 -1.57 0.46 -7.02
C GLY A 388 -2.30 1.63 -6.36
N LEU A 389 -1.58 2.70 -6.05
CA LEU A 389 -2.19 3.94 -5.54
C LEU A 389 -2.09 5.08 -6.55
N ASN A 390 -1.07 5.07 -7.41
CA ASN A 390 -0.84 6.16 -8.36
C ASN A 390 -2.01 6.34 -9.33
N GLN A 391 -2.68 5.27 -9.79
CA GLN A 391 -3.86 5.44 -10.64
C GLN A 391 -4.99 6.19 -9.90
N LEU A 392 -5.13 6.00 -8.60
CA LEU A 392 -6.13 6.72 -7.79
C LEU A 392 -5.73 8.19 -7.63
N TYR A 393 -4.44 8.46 -7.39
CA TYR A 393 -3.89 9.82 -7.37
C TYR A 393 -4.06 10.53 -8.70
N SER A 394 -3.77 9.85 -9.81
CA SER A 394 -3.92 10.37 -11.16
C SER A 394 -5.39 10.71 -11.46
N LEU A 395 -6.32 9.79 -11.15
CA LEU A 395 -7.75 10.04 -11.33
C LEU A 395 -8.22 11.25 -10.51
N ALA A 396 -7.79 11.37 -9.24
CA ALA A 396 -8.12 12.51 -8.38
C ALA A 396 -7.56 13.85 -8.92
N HIS A 397 -6.46 13.82 -9.66
CA HIS A 397 -5.82 14.99 -10.28
C HIS A 397 -6.23 15.25 -11.73
N GLY A 398 -7.11 14.42 -12.31
CA GLY A 398 -7.48 14.58 -13.72
C GLY A 398 -6.36 14.21 -14.70
N THR A 399 -5.45 13.34 -14.26
CA THR A 399 -4.42 12.70 -15.07
C THR A 399 -4.90 11.33 -15.48
N VAL A 400 -4.92 11.04 -16.79
CA VAL A 400 -5.56 9.83 -17.31
C VAL A 400 -4.60 8.63 -17.18
N PRO A 401 -4.95 7.57 -16.45
CA PRO A 401 -4.06 6.44 -16.26
C PRO A 401 -4.06 5.51 -17.49
N VAL A 402 -2.88 4.98 -17.83
CA VAL A 402 -2.65 3.89 -18.77
C VAL A 402 -2.05 2.74 -18.00
N VAL A 403 -2.81 1.65 -17.84
CA VAL A 403 -2.46 0.57 -16.91
C VAL A 403 -2.39 -0.79 -17.59
N HIS A 404 -1.52 -1.65 -17.08
CA HIS A 404 -1.57 -3.08 -17.38
C HIS A 404 -2.74 -3.72 -16.61
N ALA A 405 -3.45 -4.67 -17.24
CA ALA A 405 -4.56 -5.40 -16.65
C ALA A 405 -4.08 -6.43 -15.60
N THR A 406 -3.65 -5.96 -14.44
CA THR A 406 -3.25 -6.80 -13.31
C THR A 406 -3.69 -6.21 -11.97
N GLY A 407 -4.06 -7.09 -11.03
CA GLY A 407 -4.40 -6.75 -9.65
C GLY A 407 -5.36 -5.57 -9.52
N GLY A 408 -5.07 -4.62 -8.63
CA GLY A 408 -5.98 -3.50 -8.37
C GLY A 408 -6.13 -2.51 -9.50
N LEU A 409 -5.24 -2.52 -10.51
CA LEU A 409 -5.38 -1.64 -11.67
C LEU A 409 -6.63 -1.99 -12.49
N VAL A 410 -6.96 -3.28 -12.59
CA VAL A 410 -8.20 -3.77 -13.23
C VAL A 410 -9.44 -3.35 -12.45
N ASP A 411 -9.34 -3.32 -11.13
CA ASP A 411 -10.46 -2.99 -10.25
C ASP A 411 -10.72 -1.48 -10.17
N THR A 412 -9.76 -0.64 -10.60
CA THR A 412 -9.79 0.83 -10.39
C THR A 412 -9.81 1.65 -11.68
N VAL A 413 -9.33 1.10 -12.80
CA VAL A 413 -9.32 1.80 -14.10
C VAL A 413 -10.24 1.10 -15.09
N VAL A 414 -11.18 1.86 -15.64
CA VAL A 414 -12.11 1.37 -16.67
C VAL A 414 -11.61 1.82 -18.04
N ASP A 415 -11.27 0.84 -18.88
CA ASP A 415 -10.76 1.06 -20.24
C ASP A 415 -11.71 1.90 -21.10
N LEU A 416 -11.17 2.83 -21.89
CA LEU A 416 -11.90 3.58 -22.90
C LEU A 416 -12.18 2.70 -24.14
N ASN A 417 -13.44 2.31 -24.28
CA ASN A 417 -13.97 1.70 -25.49
C ASN A 417 -15.40 2.23 -25.76
N PRO A 418 -16.01 1.94 -26.92
CA PRO A 418 -17.32 2.50 -27.26
C PRO A 418 -18.41 2.23 -26.21
N GLU A 419 -18.39 1.05 -25.58
CA GLU A 419 -19.40 0.64 -24.59
C GLU A 419 -19.20 1.39 -23.26
N THR A 420 -17.98 1.32 -22.70
CA THR A 420 -17.67 1.99 -21.42
C THR A 420 -17.73 3.50 -21.53
N PHE A 421 -17.46 4.06 -22.71
CA PHE A 421 -17.60 5.49 -22.95
C PHE A 421 -19.07 5.92 -22.98
N ALA A 422 -19.93 5.16 -23.68
CA ALA A 422 -21.38 5.40 -23.75
C ALA A 422 -22.06 5.25 -22.38
N ASP A 423 -21.62 4.29 -21.57
CA ASP A 423 -22.13 4.06 -20.21
C ASP A 423 -21.65 5.09 -19.18
N GLY A 424 -20.77 6.02 -19.56
CA GLY A 424 -20.22 7.00 -18.62
C GLY A 424 -19.15 6.46 -17.66
N ARG A 425 -18.69 5.22 -17.83
CA ARG A 425 -17.80 4.53 -16.87
C ARG A 425 -16.32 4.64 -17.19
N ALA A 426 -15.93 4.91 -18.44
CA ALA A 426 -14.53 4.97 -18.85
C ALA A 426 -13.74 6.04 -18.08
N THR A 427 -12.58 5.67 -17.55
CA THR A 427 -11.69 6.53 -16.75
C THR A 427 -10.23 6.51 -17.20
N GLY A 428 -9.82 5.56 -18.05
CA GLY A 428 -8.45 5.47 -18.53
C GLY A 428 -8.27 4.47 -19.67
N PHE A 429 -7.05 3.97 -19.85
CA PHE A 429 -6.72 2.98 -20.86
C PHE A 429 -6.10 1.75 -20.22
N VAL A 430 -6.53 0.58 -20.67
CA VAL A 430 -6.04 -0.70 -20.16
C VAL A 430 -5.42 -1.50 -21.31
N PHE A 431 -4.27 -2.11 -21.04
CA PHE A 431 -3.63 -3.08 -21.93
C PHE A 431 -3.48 -4.42 -21.23
N ASN A 432 -3.72 -5.52 -21.95
CA ASN A 432 -3.92 -6.84 -21.32
C ASN A 432 -2.66 -7.69 -21.25
N GLU A 433 -1.77 -7.58 -22.24
CA GLU A 433 -0.57 -8.40 -22.31
C GLU A 433 0.64 -7.57 -21.87
N PRO A 434 1.48 -8.04 -20.93
CA PRO A 434 2.66 -7.32 -20.47
C PRO A 434 3.78 -7.39 -21.51
N THR A 435 3.54 -6.81 -22.68
CA THR A 435 4.42 -6.83 -23.86
C THR A 435 4.54 -5.43 -24.44
N ALA A 436 5.70 -5.12 -25.02
CA ALA A 436 5.96 -3.84 -25.66
C ALA A 436 4.93 -3.53 -26.78
N SER A 437 4.50 -4.55 -27.53
CA SER A 437 3.50 -4.38 -28.59
C SER A 437 2.12 -3.99 -28.05
N SER A 438 1.67 -4.58 -26.94
CA SER A 438 0.38 -4.27 -26.32
C SER A 438 0.38 -2.89 -25.65
N LEU A 439 1.48 -2.53 -24.98
CA LEU A 439 1.69 -1.19 -24.44
C LEU A 439 1.65 -0.16 -25.57
N TRP A 440 2.41 -0.39 -26.64
CA TRP A 440 2.46 0.51 -27.80
C TRP A 440 1.09 0.68 -28.48
N ALA A 441 0.34 -0.40 -28.69
CA ALA A 441 -1.01 -0.33 -29.27
C ALA A 441 -1.94 0.56 -28.42
N THR A 442 -1.75 0.54 -27.10
CA THR A 442 -2.53 1.35 -26.16
C THR A 442 -2.07 2.81 -26.14
N LEU A 443 -0.75 3.07 -26.20
CA LEU A 443 -0.23 4.42 -26.36
C LEU A 443 -0.74 5.08 -27.66
N ASN A 444 -0.87 4.34 -28.76
CA ASN A 444 -1.51 4.86 -29.97
C ASN A 444 -2.97 5.26 -29.77
N ARG A 445 -3.74 4.50 -28.98
CA ARG A 445 -5.13 4.86 -28.62
C ARG A 445 -5.15 6.15 -27.81
N VAL A 446 -4.21 6.32 -26.88
CA VAL A 446 -4.04 7.56 -26.11
C VAL A 446 -3.77 8.74 -27.04
N LEU A 447 -2.78 8.63 -27.93
CA LEU A 447 -2.44 9.69 -28.89
C LEU A 447 -3.60 10.02 -29.84
N SER A 448 -4.36 9.02 -30.27
CA SER A 448 -5.54 9.21 -31.11
C SER A 448 -6.71 9.86 -30.36
N THR A 449 -6.83 9.62 -29.05
CA THR A 449 -7.87 10.23 -28.21
C THR A 449 -7.49 11.66 -27.79
N TRP A 450 -6.20 11.94 -27.64
CA TRP A 450 -5.69 13.28 -27.35
C TRP A 450 -6.10 14.31 -28.43
N THR A 451 -6.23 13.87 -29.69
CA THR A 451 -6.71 14.72 -30.79
C THR A 451 -8.22 14.91 -30.82
N ASP A 452 -8.96 14.32 -29.87
CA ASP A 452 -10.40 14.48 -29.64
C ASP A 452 -10.67 15.13 -28.25
N PRO A 453 -10.56 16.47 -28.13
CA PRO A 453 -10.69 17.17 -26.85
C PRO A 453 -12.03 16.95 -26.12
N PRO A 454 -13.19 16.84 -26.80
CA PRO A 454 -14.44 16.44 -26.14
C PRO A 454 -14.34 15.11 -25.38
N THR A 455 -13.81 14.07 -26.00
CA THR A 455 -13.65 12.76 -25.36
C THR A 455 -12.64 12.80 -24.23
N TRP A 456 -11.49 13.47 -24.44
CA TRP A 456 -10.46 13.62 -23.42
C TRP A 456 -10.97 14.32 -22.16
N ARG A 457 -11.70 15.43 -22.32
CA ARG A 457 -12.27 16.17 -21.18
C ARG A 457 -13.28 15.35 -20.39
N GLN A 458 -14.05 14.49 -21.04
CA GLN A 458 -14.95 13.57 -20.34
C GLN A 458 -14.20 12.54 -19.52
N LEU A 459 -13.08 11.98 -20.02
CA LEU A 459 -12.25 11.05 -19.24
C LEU A 459 -11.68 11.72 -17.98
N VAL A 460 -11.07 12.90 -18.14
CA VAL A 460 -10.53 13.69 -17.03
C VAL A 460 -11.60 13.95 -15.97
N ARG A 461 -12.79 14.41 -16.40
CA ARG A 461 -13.89 14.72 -15.50
C ARG A 461 -14.40 13.49 -14.75
N ARG A 462 -14.64 12.37 -15.45
CA ARG A 462 -15.11 11.12 -14.85
C ARG A 462 -14.12 10.55 -13.83
N GLY A 463 -12.82 10.65 -14.12
CA GLY A 463 -11.77 10.26 -13.18
C GLY A 463 -11.83 11.07 -11.88
N MET A 464 -11.92 12.40 -11.99
CA MET A 464 -11.99 13.29 -10.84
C MET A 464 -13.32 13.23 -10.06
N GLU A 465 -14.42 12.82 -10.69
CA GLU A 465 -15.72 12.62 -10.04
C GLU A 465 -15.80 11.30 -9.25
N SER A 466 -14.85 10.38 -9.47
CA SER A 466 -14.83 9.08 -8.80
C SER A 466 -14.45 9.20 -7.31
N ASP A 467 -15.24 8.58 -6.42
CA ASP A 467 -14.93 8.54 -4.98
C ASP A 467 -13.95 7.40 -4.67
N TRP A 468 -12.69 7.77 -4.49
CA TRP A 468 -11.62 6.86 -4.05
C TRP A 468 -11.26 7.06 -2.56
N SER A 469 -12.15 7.66 -1.77
CA SER A 469 -11.94 7.80 -0.33
C SER A 469 -12.01 6.45 0.39
N TRP A 470 -11.43 6.39 1.59
CA TRP A 470 -11.50 5.21 2.46
C TRP A 470 -12.90 4.86 2.97
N SER A 471 -13.91 5.69 2.71
CA SER A 471 -15.24 5.52 3.30
C SER A 471 -15.94 4.23 2.84
N HIS A 472 -15.74 3.82 1.58
CA HIS A 472 -16.28 2.55 1.08
C HIS A 472 -15.50 1.36 1.65
N SER A 473 -14.17 1.35 1.45
CA SER A 473 -13.29 0.26 1.86
C SER A 473 -13.37 -0.01 3.37
N ALA A 474 -13.46 1.04 4.20
CA ALA A 474 -13.55 0.88 5.66
C ALA A 474 -14.82 0.11 6.08
N ARG A 475 -15.95 0.26 5.37
CA ARG A 475 -17.16 -0.52 5.67
C ARG A 475 -16.95 -2.00 5.37
N GLU A 476 -16.29 -2.33 4.26
CA GLU A 476 -15.95 -3.72 3.95
C GLU A 476 -15.00 -4.34 4.98
N TYR A 477 -14.04 -3.58 5.51
CA TYR A 477 -13.21 -4.04 6.61
C TYR A 477 -14.01 -4.27 7.89
N VAL A 478 -14.96 -3.39 8.22
CA VAL A 478 -15.86 -3.56 9.37
C VAL A 478 -16.70 -4.84 9.25
N GLU A 479 -17.21 -5.16 8.06
CA GLU A 479 -17.92 -6.43 7.83
C GLU A 479 -17.04 -7.64 8.16
N ILE A 480 -15.75 -7.63 7.77
CA ILE A 480 -14.81 -8.71 8.12
C ILE A 480 -14.63 -8.79 9.63
N TYR A 481 -14.49 -7.65 10.32
CA TYR A 481 -14.34 -7.65 11.78
C TYR A 481 -15.57 -8.24 12.48
N ASP A 482 -16.78 -7.90 12.01
CA ASP A 482 -18.02 -8.47 12.51
C ASP A 482 -18.10 -9.98 12.27
N GLU A 483 -17.70 -10.47 11.08
CA GLU A 483 -17.62 -11.90 10.79
C GLU A 483 -16.65 -12.64 11.74
N ILE A 484 -15.50 -12.04 12.03
CA ILE A 484 -14.52 -12.59 12.99
C ILE A 484 -15.17 -12.70 14.38
N GLN A 485 -15.81 -11.64 14.85
CA GLN A 485 -16.46 -11.60 16.16
C GLN A 485 -17.60 -12.63 16.27
N GLN A 486 -18.43 -12.76 15.24
CA GLN A 486 -19.50 -13.75 15.20
C GLN A 486 -18.97 -15.19 15.26
N ARG A 487 -17.84 -15.46 14.60
CA ARG A 487 -17.19 -16.78 14.60
C ARG A 487 -16.61 -17.15 15.96
N LEU A 488 -16.04 -16.17 16.67
CA LEU A 488 -15.43 -16.39 17.99
C LEU A 488 -16.45 -16.40 19.13
N HIS A 489 -17.56 -15.68 18.97
CA HIS A 489 -18.60 -15.51 19.99
C HIS A 489 -20.02 -15.81 19.44
N PRO A 490 -20.30 -17.05 19.01
CA PRO A 490 -21.57 -17.42 18.38
C PRO A 490 -22.80 -17.26 19.30
N ASP A 491 -22.62 -17.29 20.62
CA ASP A 491 -23.72 -17.15 21.58
C ASP A 491 -24.12 -15.68 21.84
N ALA A 492 -23.19 -14.74 21.65
CA ALA A 492 -23.45 -13.31 21.82
C ALA A 492 -24.29 -12.73 20.66
N SER A 493 -24.07 -13.23 19.44
CA SER A 493 -24.75 -12.77 18.22
C SER A 493 -26.22 -13.21 18.14
N GLN A 494 -26.63 -14.29 18.83
CA GLN A 494 -28.04 -14.69 18.92
C GLN A 494 -28.86 -13.78 19.86
N SER A 495 -28.21 -13.08 20.79
CA SER A 495 -28.88 -12.18 21.73
C SER A 495 -29.24 -10.82 21.13
N SER A 496 -28.41 -10.29 20.23
CA SER A 496 -28.64 -9.01 19.54
C SER A 496 -29.75 -9.12 18.48
N VAL A 497 -29.84 -10.25 17.76
CA VAL A 497 -30.93 -10.51 16.80
C VAL A 497 -32.29 -10.66 17.51
N LYS A 498 -32.32 -11.23 18.71
CA LYS A 498 -33.55 -11.28 19.52
C LYS A 498 -33.95 -9.93 20.11
N ALA A 499 -33.00 -9.06 20.46
CA ALA A 499 -33.31 -7.72 20.95
C ALA A 499 -33.85 -6.80 19.86
N ALA A 500 -33.35 -6.92 18.62
CA ALA A 500 -33.83 -6.15 17.47
C ALA A 500 -35.19 -6.63 16.91
N ALA A 501 -35.62 -7.86 17.23
CA ALA A 501 -36.92 -8.39 16.83
C ALA A 501 -38.06 -8.08 17.84
N VAL A 502 -37.72 -7.45 18.98
CA VAL A 502 -38.66 -7.12 20.07
C VAL A 502 -38.80 -5.60 20.26
N ALA A 503 -38.09 -4.79 19.47
CA ALA A 503 -38.26 -3.34 19.34
C ALA A 503 -38.86 -3.02 17.97
#